data_AF-A0A9D2L272-F1
#
_entry.id   AF-A0A9D2L272-F1
#
_cell.length_a   1.000
_cell.length_b   1.000
_cell.length_c   1.000
_cell.angle_alpha   90.00
_cell.angle_beta   90.00
_cell.angle_gamma   90.00
#
_symmetry.space_group_name_H-M   'P 1'
#
loop_
_entity.id
_entity.type
_entity.pdbx_description
1 polymer ?
#
loop_
_entity_poly.entity_id
_entity_poly.type
_entity_poly.pdbx_seq_one_letter_code
_entity_poly.pdbx_strand_id
1 'polypeptide(L)'
;MAEALTEVLQGIYCVSDSCNVYVVKKGDRAVLIDFGTGRVLDLLKEIGVTKVEAVLLTHHHRDQAEGLKRAVREQIPVFVPETEYGLVAEASHMWQAREIYNNYNNRQDRFSILESVPAQPLQDYETRSFGGMDFFILPTPGHTTGSVSVVVETGEGKAAFTGDLIYAPGKVWSLAATQWSYNGGEGIPYTILSLLDLSDRDIRWLLPSHGELMETKKAVEPTVDGLARLRNLRGQNPRLFQLRERPYEKITEHVLFNRTSMANSYVLLSESRKALMIDFGYDFMAGPASGTDRSARRPWLYTIPSLMREFGVASIDACIPTHYHDDHVAGLNLLKRVYGAKVICPEEYADILEHPDYYDIPCLWYDPISVDRRVKCGQPFRWEEYEITPFALSGHTRFAAGFLFEADGQRFLCTGDQYSGGDGRMPNYVYKNIFDYADFSRSARLYEMFRPDWILSGHWPWIRPDQAFYEALKEDGKQLEQLHRQLLPENGERNPGNDFHLAFFPYQKEAACGETFQTEVRLLSERDQQVRLSLLLPEGFGCEEPQRLLGKGERSCTFTVKAPERELRRARIGCRMWTEDGCLGTQAEMLVTVKGAERDFERSRMETDR
;
A
#
# COMPACT_ATOMS: atom_id res chain seq x y z
N MET A 1 21.45 -27.19 29.64
CA MET A 1 22.08 -28.06 28.63
C MET A 1 22.20 -27.22 27.38
N ALA A 2 23.40 -27.03 26.82
CA ALA A 2 23.56 -26.20 25.63
C ALA A 2 22.93 -26.94 24.44
N GLU A 3 21.74 -26.54 24.01
CA GLU A 3 21.13 -27.08 22.80
C GLU A 3 22.00 -26.68 21.61
N ALA A 4 22.54 -27.70 20.94
CA ALA A 4 23.52 -27.62 19.87
C ALA A 4 22.87 -27.27 18.52
N LEU A 5 23.69 -26.76 17.60
CA LEU A 5 23.28 -26.48 16.23
C LEU A 5 22.95 -27.81 15.52
N THR A 6 21.72 -27.98 15.06
CA THR A 6 21.22 -29.27 14.52
C THR A 6 20.93 -29.16 13.03
N GLU A 7 21.46 -30.07 12.22
CA GLU A 7 21.10 -30.14 10.78
C GLU A 7 19.70 -30.73 10.63
N VAL A 8 18.78 -29.95 10.06
CA VAL A 8 17.35 -30.31 9.93
C VAL A 8 16.97 -30.72 8.51
N LEU A 9 17.68 -30.17 7.52
CA LEU A 9 17.68 -30.59 6.12
C LEU A 9 19.10 -30.43 5.58
N GLN A 10 19.42 -31.05 4.46
CA GLN A 10 20.75 -30.93 3.86
C GLN A 10 21.18 -29.45 3.69
N GLY A 11 22.22 -29.04 4.40
CA GLY A 11 22.76 -27.67 4.35
C GLY A 11 21.92 -26.62 5.09
N ILE A 12 20.89 -27.02 5.82
CA ILE A 12 20.06 -26.16 6.67
C ILE A 12 20.16 -26.64 8.11
N TYR A 13 20.63 -25.75 8.98
CA TYR A 13 20.75 -26.00 10.41
C TYR A 13 19.76 -25.16 11.20
N CYS A 14 19.43 -25.58 12.41
CA CYS A 14 18.55 -24.88 13.34
C CYS A 14 19.24 -24.71 14.69
N VAL A 15 19.07 -23.52 15.29
CA VAL A 15 19.41 -23.21 16.67
C VAL A 15 18.14 -22.85 17.42
N SER A 16 17.91 -23.54 18.54
CA SER A 16 16.88 -23.19 19.51
C SER A 16 17.34 -21.99 20.35
N ASP A 17 16.63 -20.87 20.22
CA ASP A 17 16.84 -19.60 20.92
C ASP A 17 15.48 -19.08 21.44
N SER A 18 15.27 -17.76 21.55
CA SER A 18 13.94 -17.16 21.73
C SER A 18 12.93 -17.54 20.64
N CYS A 19 13.44 -17.91 19.46
CA CYS A 19 12.76 -18.62 18.38
C CYS A 19 13.74 -19.63 17.74
N ASN A 20 13.26 -20.46 16.82
CA ASN A 20 14.13 -21.19 15.90
C ASN A 20 14.85 -20.20 14.99
N VAL A 21 16.18 -20.23 15.01
CA VAL A 21 17.02 -19.47 14.07
C VAL A 21 17.64 -20.45 13.09
N TYR A 22 17.32 -20.28 11.81
CA TYR A 22 17.81 -21.19 10.77
C TYR A 22 19.07 -20.65 10.11
N VAL A 23 19.99 -21.56 9.77
CA VAL A 23 21.24 -21.28 9.09
C VAL A 23 21.24 -22.01 7.76
N VAL A 24 21.10 -21.27 6.66
CA VAL A 24 21.25 -21.80 5.30
C VAL A 24 22.70 -21.66 4.89
N LYS A 25 23.39 -22.79 4.75
CA LYS A 25 24.85 -22.87 4.62
C LYS A 25 25.26 -23.27 3.20
N LYS A 26 26.23 -22.54 2.64
CA LYS A 26 26.93 -22.93 1.40
C LYS A 26 28.44 -22.69 1.55
N GLY A 27 29.21 -23.77 1.59
CA GLY A 27 30.66 -23.69 1.86
C GLY A 27 30.93 -23.16 3.27
N ASP A 28 31.72 -22.09 3.39
CA ASP A 28 32.03 -21.39 4.63
C ASP A 28 31.12 -20.17 4.90
N ARG A 29 30.08 -19.99 4.07
CA ARG A 29 29.13 -18.87 4.14
C ARG A 29 27.76 -19.32 4.61
N ALA A 30 27.02 -18.41 5.23
CA ALA A 30 25.63 -18.65 5.62
C ALA A 30 24.73 -17.42 5.46
N VAL A 31 23.44 -17.67 5.31
CA VAL A 31 22.35 -16.70 5.56
C VAL A 31 21.55 -17.20 6.75
N LEU A 32 21.16 -16.26 7.61
CA LEU A 32 20.37 -16.55 8.81
C LEU A 32 18.92 -16.15 8.54
N ILE A 33 17.97 -17.01 8.92
CA ILE A 33 16.55 -16.73 8.86
C ILE A 33 16.02 -16.57 10.28
N ASP A 34 15.39 -15.44 10.53
CA ASP A 34 15.20 -14.83 11.84
C ASP A 34 16.54 -14.70 12.59
N PHE A 35 16.53 -14.17 13.82
CA PHE A 35 17.79 -13.92 14.53
C PHE A 35 17.75 -14.18 16.03
N GLY A 36 16.57 -14.33 16.62
CA GLY A 36 16.42 -14.58 18.05
C GLY A 36 17.15 -13.54 18.90
N THR A 37 17.91 -13.99 19.89
CA THR A 37 18.80 -13.15 20.71
C THR A 37 20.15 -12.89 20.04
N GLY A 38 20.40 -13.49 18.86
CA GLY A 38 21.67 -13.46 18.15
C GLY A 38 22.69 -14.48 18.63
N ARG A 39 22.28 -15.46 19.45
CA ARG A 39 23.14 -16.54 19.99
C ARG A 39 23.73 -17.41 18.89
N VAL A 40 23.04 -17.55 17.75
CA VAL A 40 23.50 -18.35 16.59
C VAL A 40 24.94 -18.01 16.17
N LEU A 41 25.36 -16.75 16.25
CA LEU A 41 26.70 -16.31 15.86
C LEU A 41 27.83 -16.98 16.66
N ASP A 42 27.55 -17.39 17.90
CA ASP A 42 28.52 -18.06 18.77
C ASP A 42 28.74 -19.53 18.38
N LEU A 43 27.82 -20.12 17.61
CA LEU A 43 27.79 -21.54 17.24
C LEU A 43 28.21 -21.79 15.79
N LEU A 44 28.24 -20.77 14.93
CA LEU A 44 28.52 -20.91 13.48
C LEU A 44 29.85 -21.58 13.17
N LYS A 45 30.87 -21.40 14.02
CA LYS A 45 32.18 -22.05 13.83
C LYS A 45 32.12 -23.57 13.94
N GLU A 46 31.17 -24.12 14.69
CA GLU A 46 31.00 -25.57 14.87
C GLU A 46 30.66 -26.29 13.56
N ILE A 47 30.01 -25.58 12.64
CA ILE A 47 29.71 -26.07 11.28
C ILE A 47 30.65 -25.48 10.22
N GLY A 48 31.73 -24.81 10.61
CA GLY A 48 32.71 -24.26 9.68
C GLY A 48 32.22 -23.04 8.89
N VAL A 49 31.23 -22.31 9.39
CA VAL A 49 30.82 -21.01 8.83
C VAL A 49 31.73 -19.93 9.38
N THR A 50 32.34 -19.17 8.47
CA THR A 50 33.26 -18.05 8.77
C THR A 50 32.65 -16.70 8.41
N LYS A 51 31.63 -16.67 7.53
CA LYS A 51 30.99 -15.45 7.06
C LYS A 51 29.47 -15.58 7.01
N VAL A 52 28.77 -14.61 7.58
CA VAL A 52 27.32 -14.43 7.41
C VAL A 52 27.08 -13.38 6.32
N GLU A 53 26.34 -13.74 5.29
CA GLU A 53 26.04 -12.85 4.16
C GLU A 53 24.86 -11.93 4.46
N ALA A 54 23.86 -12.40 5.21
CA ALA A 54 22.66 -11.64 5.58
C ALA A 54 21.87 -12.29 6.74
N VAL A 55 21.05 -11.48 7.40
CA VAL A 55 19.92 -11.91 8.25
C VAL A 55 18.62 -11.53 7.53
N LEU A 56 17.71 -12.47 7.33
CA LEU A 56 16.38 -12.24 6.76
C LEU A 56 15.32 -12.51 7.83
N LEU A 57 14.48 -11.53 8.16
CA LEU A 57 13.34 -11.75 9.06
C LEU A 57 12.11 -12.24 8.30
N THR A 58 11.37 -13.16 8.93
CA THR A 58 10.03 -13.57 8.47
C THR A 58 8.94 -12.58 8.90
N HIS A 59 9.09 -11.96 10.08
CA HIS A 59 8.27 -10.86 10.58
C HIS A 59 8.97 -10.08 11.70
N HIS A 60 8.36 -8.98 12.15
CA HIS A 60 8.98 -7.96 13.00
C HIS A 60 9.00 -8.27 14.51
N HIS A 61 8.41 -9.39 14.97
CA HIS A 61 8.28 -9.63 16.41
C HIS A 61 9.66 -9.75 17.07
N ARG A 62 9.77 -9.20 18.28
CA ARG A 62 11.02 -8.96 18.99
C ARG A 62 11.71 -10.25 19.40
N ASP A 63 10.96 -11.29 19.74
CA ASP A 63 11.53 -12.62 19.98
C ASP A 63 12.32 -13.16 18.79
N GLN A 64 12.05 -12.69 17.56
CA GLN A 64 12.82 -13.02 16.37
C GLN A 64 13.93 -12.03 16.02
N ALA A 65 13.85 -10.81 16.55
CA ALA A 65 14.63 -9.66 16.11
C ALA A 65 15.46 -8.99 17.22
N GLU A 66 15.38 -9.45 18.47
CA GLU A 66 16.02 -8.84 19.64
C GLU A 66 17.54 -8.67 19.45
N GLY A 67 18.18 -9.67 18.85
CA GLY A 67 19.61 -9.68 18.59
C GLY A 67 20.08 -8.70 17.50
N LEU A 68 19.21 -8.05 16.72
CA LEU A 68 19.62 -7.36 15.49
C LEU A 68 20.66 -6.24 15.69
N LYS A 69 20.70 -5.57 16.86
CA LYS A 69 21.78 -4.63 17.19
C LYS A 69 23.16 -5.30 17.20
N ARG A 70 23.24 -6.60 17.52
CA ARG A 70 24.45 -7.40 17.39
C ARG A 70 24.80 -7.63 15.92
N ALA A 71 23.84 -8.01 15.08
CA ALA A 71 24.07 -8.20 13.64
C ALA A 71 24.69 -6.94 13.00
N VAL A 72 24.16 -5.76 13.30
CA VAL A 72 24.69 -4.48 12.78
C VAL A 72 26.10 -4.18 13.32
N ARG A 73 26.38 -4.46 14.59
CA ARG A 73 27.74 -4.32 15.15
C ARG A 73 28.77 -5.22 14.46
N GLU A 74 28.34 -6.41 14.05
CA GLU A 74 29.13 -7.38 13.27
C GLU A 74 29.10 -7.09 11.77
N GLN A 75 28.52 -5.97 11.34
CA GLN A 75 28.40 -5.55 9.93
C GLN A 75 27.65 -6.55 9.04
N ILE A 76 26.72 -7.30 9.62
CA ILE A 76 25.85 -8.22 8.90
C ILE A 76 24.62 -7.44 8.41
N PRO A 77 24.32 -7.42 7.10
CA PRO A 77 23.16 -6.71 6.60
C PRO A 77 21.86 -7.41 7.02
N VAL A 78 20.87 -6.62 7.43
CA VAL A 78 19.57 -7.07 7.92
C VAL A 78 18.51 -6.74 6.88
N PHE A 79 17.65 -7.71 6.59
CA PHE A 79 16.54 -7.58 5.66
C PHE A 79 15.23 -7.94 6.35
N VAL A 80 14.19 -7.15 6.11
CA VAL A 80 12.88 -7.28 6.78
C VAL A 80 11.74 -7.15 5.77
N PRO A 81 10.58 -7.78 5.98
CA PRO A 81 9.45 -7.66 5.05
C PRO A 81 9.10 -6.19 4.75
N GLU A 82 8.88 -5.84 3.48
CA GLU A 82 8.65 -4.44 3.07
C GLU A 82 7.45 -3.79 3.78
N THR A 83 6.41 -4.59 4.05
CA THR A 83 5.21 -4.14 4.78
C THR A 83 5.54 -3.81 6.25
N GLU A 84 6.57 -4.44 6.83
CA GLU A 84 6.93 -4.28 8.25
C GLU A 84 8.21 -3.46 8.46
N TYR A 85 8.79 -2.89 7.40
CA TYR A 85 10.03 -2.13 7.45
C TYR A 85 10.03 -1.06 8.55
N GLY A 86 8.94 -0.29 8.66
CA GLY A 86 8.79 0.77 9.67
C GLY A 86 8.74 0.26 11.11
N LEU A 87 8.45 -1.03 11.34
CA LEU A 87 8.43 -1.65 12.66
C LEU A 87 9.83 -2.07 13.14
N VAL A 88 10.83 -2.03 12.25
CA VAL A 88 12.23 -2.38 12.57
C VAL A 88 13.16 -1.19 12.32
N ALA A 89 13.23 -0.70 11.07
CA ALA A 89 14.11 0.41 10.71
C ALA A 89 13.66 1.73 11.33
N GLU A 90 12.36 1.89 11.56
CA GLU A 90 11.76 3.08 12.17
C GLU A 90 11.08 2.78 13.51
N ALA A 91 11.53 1.75 14.24
CA ALA A 91 10.91 1.36 15.50
C ALA A 91 10.85 2.52 16.51
N SER A 92 11.92 3.32 16.68
CA SER A 92 11.91 4.48 17.59
C SER A 92 10.83 5.50 17.22
N HIS A 93 10.61 5.69 15.93
CA HIS A 93 9.59 6.55 15.35
C HIS A 93 8.18 6.00 15.52
N MET A 94 8.00 4.69 15.34
CA MET A 94 6.74 4.00 15.60
C MET A 94 6.36 4.13 17.08
N TRP A 95 7.30 3.93 18.02
CA TRP A 95 7.04 4.08 19.47
C TRP A 95 6.57 5.48 19.86
N GLN A 96 7.13 6.54 19.25
CA GLN A 96 6.68 7.92 19.48
C GLN A 96 5.28 8.20 18.93
N ALA A 97 4.88 7.52 17.85
CA ALA A 97 3.59 7.73 17.18
C ALA A 97 2.50 6.75 17.64
N ARG A 98 2.84 5.74 18.44
CA ARG A 98 1.94 4.64 18.80
C ARG A 98 0.76 5.14 19.62
N GLU A 99 -0.45 4.82 19.15
CA GLU A 99 -1.70 5.17 19.82
C GLU A 99 -1.96 4.26 21.05
N ILE A 100 -2.28 4.88 22.19
CA ILE A 100 -2.53 4.17 23.46
C ILE A 100 -3.97 4.36 23.93
N TYR A 101 -4.52 5.56 23.81
CA TYR A 101 -5.89 5.88 24.25
C TYR A 101 -6.86 5.72 23.08
N ASN A 102 -8.06 5.20 23.33
CA ASN A 102 -9.11 4.97 22.32
C ASN A 102 -8.66 4.13 21.10
N ASN A 103 -7.84 3.10 21.36
CA ASN A 103 -7.23 2.28 20.32
C ASN A 103 -8.05 0.99 20.05
N TYR A 104 -8.53 0.84 18.80
CA TYR A 104 -9.23 -0.36 18.30
C TYR A 104 -8.35 -1.24 17.39
N ASN A 105 -7.10 -0.84 17.17
CA ASN A 105 -6.09 -1.59 16.45
C ASN A 105 -5.43 -2.61 17.40
N ASN A 106 -5.72 -3.89 17.17
CA ASN A 106 -5.21 -5.02 17.94
C ASN A 106 -3.96 -5.67 17.30
N ARG A 107 -3.45 -5.12 16.20
CA ARG A 107 -2.19 -5.59 15.60
C ARG A 107 -1.07 -5.55 16.63
N GLN A 108 -0.18 -6.51 16.53
CA GLN A 108 0.84 -6.81 17.53
C GLN A 108 2.08 -5.92 17.43
N ASP A 109 1.91 -4.66 17.05
CA ASP A 109 2.96 -3.64 16.88
C ASP A 109 3.86 -3.48 18.13
N ARG A 110 3.29 -3.68 19.33
CA ARG A 110 4.01 -3.63 20.61
C ARG A 110 5.10 -4.69 20.75
N PHE A 111 5.04 -5.75 19.94
CA PHE A 111 6.08 -6.77 19.88
C PHE A 111 7.23 -6.36 18.97
N SER A 112 7.22 -5.19 18.34
CA SER A 112 8.39 -4.65 17.63
C SER A 112 9.61 -4.47 18.55
N ILE A 113 10.80 -4.39 17.96
CA ILE A 113 12.03 -4.06 18.69
C ILE A 113 11.96 -2.67 19.34
N LEU A 114 12.78 -2.44 20.37
CA LEU A 114 12.69 -1.23 21.21
C LEU A 114 13.31 0.02 20.58
N GLU A 115 14.28 -0.16 19.69
CA GLU A 115 15.00 0.92 19.04
C GLU A 115 15.21 0.56 17.57
N SER A 116 15.21 1.57 16.72
CA SER A 116 15.50 1.44 15.28
C SER A 116 16.82 0.71 15.03
N VAL A 117 16.81 -0.19 14.05
CA VAL A 117 18.02 -0.87 13.54
C VAL A 117 18.07 -0.69 12.01
N PRO A 118 19.20 -0.26 11.42
CA PRO A 118 19.35 -0.18 9.97
C PRO A 118 19.01 -1.53 9.31
N ALA A 119 18.10 -1.50 8.35
CA ALA A 119 17.66 -2.67 7.61
C ALA A 119 17.33 -2.30 6.17
N GLN A 120 17.16 -3.31 5.33
CA GLN A 120 16.69 -3.17 3.95
C GLN A 120 15.36 -3.91 3.77
N PRO A 121 14.45 -3.45 2.90
CA PRO A 121 13.20 -4.14 2.65
C PRO A 121 13.40 -5.42 1.82
N LEU A 122 12.67 -6.47 2.18
CA LEU A 122 12.38 -7.65 1.38
C LEU A 122 11.07 -7.43 0.66
N GLN A 123 11.14 -7.26 -0.65
CA GLN A 123 9.97 -6.99 -1.50
C GLN A 123 9.17 -8.27 -1.73
N ASP A 124 7.84 -8.17 -1.71
CA ASP A 124 6.99 -9.31 -1.99
C ASP A 124 7.22 -9.83 -3.42
N TYR A 125 7.33 -11.16 -3.55
CA TYR A 125 7.58 -11.94 -4.77
C TYR A 125 8.94 -11.73 -5.44
N GLU A 126 9.92 -11.15 -4.76
CA GLU A 126 11.28 -11.07 -5.30
C GLU A 126 12.11 -12.32 -4.97
N THR A 127 13.16 -12.55 -5.76
CA THR A 127 14.25 -13.47 -5.39
C THR A 127 15.50 -12.67 -5.07
N ARG A 128 16.04 -12.83 -3.85
CA ARG A 128 17.32 -12.25 -3.41
C ARG A 128 18.41 -13.30 -3.36
N SER A 129 19.58 -12.97 -3.88
CA SER A 129 20.75 -13.87 -3.90
C SER A 129 21.82 -13.39 -2.92
N PHE A 130 22.27 -14.27 -2.05
CA PHE A 130 23.33 -14.01 -1.06
C PHE A 130 24.37 -15.13 -1.09
N GLY A 131 25.63 -14.82 -1.37
CA GLY A 131 26.68 -15.85 -1.43
C GLY A 131 26.39 -17.01 -2.40
N GLY A 132 25.59 -16.75 -3.45
CA GLY A 132 25.13 -17.76 -4.41
C GLY A 132 24.03 -18.70 -3.89
N MET A 133 23.30 -18.30 -2.86
CA MET A 133 22.06 -18.94 -2.38
C MET A 133 20.89 -18.01 -2.72
N ASP A 134 19.82 -18.57 -3.31
CA ASP A 134 18.65 -17.82 -3.75
C ASP A 134 17.49 -18.00 -2.76
N PHE A 135 16.87 -16.87 -2.40
CA PHE A 135 15.77 -16.80 -1.44
C PHE A 135 14.59 -16.09 -2.08
N PHE A 136 13.50 -16.82 -2.32
CA PHE A 136 12.27 -16.26 -2.86
C PHE A 136 11.36 -15.80 -1.71
N ILE A 137 10.95 -14.53 -1.74
CA ILE A 137 10.16 -13.90 -0.68
C ILE A 137 8.69 -14.04 -1.04
N LEU A 138 8.00 -14.97 -0.38
CA LEU A 138 6.57 -15.21 -0.60
C LEU A 138 5.74 -14.49 0.47
N PRO A 139 4.87 -13.54 0.12
CA PRO A 139 3.91 -12.99 1.08
C PRO A 139 3.00 -14.06 1.65
N THR A 140 3.01 -14.22 2.96
CA THR A 140 2.14 -15.15 3.69
C THR A 140 1.51 -14.45 4.89
N PRO A 141 0.61 -13.46 4.67
CA PRO A 141 -0.09 -12.78 5.75
C PRO A 141 -0.86 -13.79 6.62
N GLY A 142 -1.01 -13.47 7.90
CA GLY A 142 -1.75 -14.30 8.85
C GLY A 142 -1.41 -13.98 10.29
N HIS A 143 -0.21 -14.39 10.72
CA HIS A 143 0.31 -14.05 12.06
C HIS A 143 0.49 -12.54 12.22
N THR A 144 1.06 -11.89 11.22
CA THR A 144 0.99 -10.44 11.04
C THR A 144 0.47 -10.11 9.64
N THR A 145 0.09 -8.84 9.41
CA THR A 145 -0.28 -8.38 8.07
C THR A 145 0.89 -8.52 7.09
N GLY A 146 2.12 -8.23 7.53
CA GLY A 146 3.31 -8.19 6.70
C GLY A 146 4.19 -9.45 6.69
N SER A 147 3.82 -10.51 7.41
CA SER A 147 4.59 -11.77 7.49
C SER A 147 4.90 -12.37 6.11
N VAL A 148 6.10 -12.89 5.93
CA VAL A 148 6.52 -13.61 4.71
C VAL A 148 6.98 -15.02 5.05
N SER A 149 6.92 -15.89 4.04
CA SER A 149 7.66 -17.14 4.03
C SER A 149 8.85 -17.00 3.09
N VAL A 150 10.05 -17.34 3.58
CA VAL A 150 11.25 -17.33 2.75
C VAL A 150 11.44 -18.72 2.14
N VAL A 151 11.39 -18.83 0.82
CA VAL A 151 11.45 -20.10 0.10
C VAL A 151 12.84 -20.33 -0.49
N VAL A 152 13.37 -21.53 -0.30
CA VAL A 152 14.64 -22.00 -0.87
C VAL A 152 14.47 -23.34 -1.56
N GLU A 153 15.24 -23.56 -2.63
CA GLU A 153 15.38 -24.88 -3.25
C GLU A 153 16.42 -25.70 -2.49
N THR A 154 16.10 -26.97 -2.23
CA THR A 154 17.02 -27.92 -1.58
C THR A 154 17.16 -29.18 -2.42
N GLY A 155 18.16 -30.02 -2.14
CA GLY A 155 18.28 -31.35 -2.75
C GLY A 155 17.09 -32.27 -2.44
N GLU A 156 16.26 -31.91 -1.46
CA GLU A 156 15.12 -32.67 -0.98
C GLU A 156 13.78 -32.05 -1.41
N GLY A 157 13.77 -30.98 -2.21
CA GLY A 157 12.59 -30.22 -2.65
C GLY A 157 12.50 -28.82 -2.03
N LYS A 158 11.46 -28.06 -2.37
CA LYS A 158 11.27 -26.70 -1.86
C LYS A 158 11.02 -26.67 -0.36
N ALA A 159 11.74 -25.82 0.34
CA ALA A 159 11.59 -25.57 1.77
C ALA A 159 11.17 -24.11 1.99
N ALA A 160 10.25 -23.87 2.93
CA ALA A 160 9.81 -22.53 3.31
C ALA A 160 10.05 -22.30 4.80
N PHE A 161 10.76 -21.22 5.12
CA PHE A 161 10.83 -20.68 6.48
C PHE A 161 9.59 -19.84 6.72
N THR A 162 8.63 -20.38 7.47
CA THR A 162 7.24 -19.88 7.47
C THR A 162 6.93 -18.83 8.52
N GLY A 163 7.94 -18.38 9.27
CA GLY A 163 7.67 -17.55 10.43
C GLY A 163 6.79 -18.30 11.43
N ASP A 164 5.82 -17.58 11.98
CA ASP A 164 4.78 -18.11 12.88
C ASP A 164 3.45 -18.42 12.16
N LEU A 165 3.47 -18.56 10.82
CA LEU A 165 2.28 -18.92 10.03
C LEU A 165 1.66 -20.25 10.50
N ILE A 166 2.51 -21.20 10.90
CA ILE A 166 2.14 -22.53 11.41
C ILE A 166 3.13 -22.94 12.49
N TYR A 167 2.66 -23.62 13.54
CA TYR A 167 3.51 -24.10 14.65
C TYR A 167 3.73 -25.63 14.58
N ALA A 168 2.65 -26.36 14.31
CA ALA A 168 2.65 -27.82 14.15
C ALA A 168 1.40 -28.23 13.35
N PRO A 169 1.26 -29.47 12.87
CA PRO A 169 0.01 -29.93 12.26
C PRO A 169 -1.21 -29.65 13.15
N GLY A 170 -2.15 -28.84 12.64
CA GLY A 170 -3.35 -28.43 13.36
C GLY A 170 -3.17 -27.26 14.34
N LYS A 171 -1.99 -26.62 14.40
CA LYS A 171 -1.65 -25.59 15.40
C LYS A 171 -0.95 -24.38 14.79
N VAL A 172 -1.31 -23.20 15.28
CA VAL A 172 -0.61 -21.92 15.03
C VAL A 172 0.05 -21.43 16.31
N TRP A 173 1.07 -20.58 16.22
CA TRP A 173 1.80 -20.09 17.39
C TRP A 173 0.93 -19.21 18.31
N SER A 174 0.19 -18.27 17.72
CA SER A 174 -0.62 -17.31 18.46
C SER A 174 -1.93 -17.01 17.76
N LEU A 175 -3.05 -17.51 18.31
CA LEU A 175 -4.38 -17.12 17.83
C LEU A 175 -4.66 -15.64 18.05
N ALA A 176 -4.07 -15.03 19.10
CA ALA A 176 -4.21 -13.60 19.36
C ALA A 176 -3.59 -12.74 18.25
N ALA A 177 -2.52 -13.22 17.60
CA ALA A 177 -1.87 -12.52 16.50
C ALA A 177 -2.76 -12.44 15.25
N THR A 178 -3.70 -13.38 15.09
CA THR A 178 -4.67 -13.37 13.97
C THR A 178 -5.82 -12.37 14.13
N GLN A 179 -5.93 -11.68 15.26
CA GLN A 179 -6.96 -10.69 15.53
C GLN A 179 -6.38 -9.27 15.38
N TRP A 180 -6.56 -8.66 14.22
CA TRP A 180 -5.94 -7.37 13.90
C TRP A 180 -6.82 -6.19 14.30
N SER A 181 -8.14 -6.36 14.27
CA SER A 181 -9.11 -5.36 14.73
C SER A 181 -9.79 -5.75 16.05
N TYR A 182 -10.46 -4.79 16.66
CA TYR A 182 -11.35 -5.03 17.78
C TYR A 182 -12.50 -5.96 17.38
N ASN A 183 -12.63 -7.10 18.08
CA ASN A 183 -13.52 -8.22 17.75
C ASN A 183 -13.30 -8.91 16.38
N GLY A 184 -12.31 -8.50 15.60
CA GLY A 184 -11.97 -9.10 14.31
C GLY A 184 -11.36 -10.50 14.39
N GLY A 185 -10.86 -10.96 13.25
CA GLY A 185 -10.21 -12.25 13.07
C GLY A 185 -9.63 -12.37 11.67
N GLU A 186 -9.15 -11.24 11.12
CA GLU A 186 -8.71 -11.08 9.74
C GLU A 186 -7.52 -11.98 9.41
N GLY A 187 -6.63 -12.21 10.37
CA GLY A 187 -5.50 -13.11 10.20
C GLY A 187 -5.91 -14.57 10.01
N ILE A 188 -7.09 -15.00 10.48
CA ILE A 188 -7.56 -16.39 10.33
C ILE A 188 -7.73 -16.79 8.85
N PRO A 189 -8.57 -16.09 8.05
CA PRO A 189 -8.68 -16.37 6.62
C PRO A 189 -7.35 -16.13 5.88
N TYR A 190 -6.54 -15.13 6.25
CA TYR A 190 -5.23 -14.94 5.61
C TYR A 190 -4.28 -16.11 5.88
N THR A 191 -4.21 -16.63 7.10
CA THR A 191 -3.43 -17.85 7.42
C THR A 191 -3.92 -19.03 6.58
N ILE A 192 -5.24 -19.21 6.43
CA ILE A 192 -5.80 -20.27 5.57
C ILE A 192 -5.32 -20.10 4.12
N LEU A 193 -5.47 -18.90 3.54
CA LEU A 193 -5.09 -18.64 2.14
C LEU A 193 -3.58 -18.83 1.91
N SER A 194 -2.75 -18.36 2.85
CA SER A 194 -1.29 -18.51 2.83
C SER A 194 -0.85 -19.97 2.89
N LEU A 195 -1.45 -20.78 3.76
CA LEU A 195 -1.16 -22.23 3.84
C LEU A 195 -1.57 -22.99 2.57
N LEU A 196 -2.70 -22.59 1.97
CA LEU A 196 -3.15 -23.15 0.70
C LEU A 196 -2.21 -22.74 -0.45
N ASP A 197 -1.72 -21.49 -0.48
CA ASP A 197 -0.75 -21.05 -1.49
C ASP A 197 0.58 -21.79 -1.40
N LEU A 198 1.09 -22.04 -0.19
CA LEU A 198 2.26 -22.88 0.02
C LEU A 198 2.05 -24.29 -0.55
N SER A 199 0.84 -24.84 -0.43
CA SER A 199 0.49 -26.16 -0.99
C SER A 199 0.40 -26.12 -2.52
N ASP A 200 -0.23 -25.09 -3.09
CA ASP A 200 -0.37 -24.91 -4.54
C ASP A 200 0.98 -24.68 -5.26
N ARG A 201 2.02 -24.25 -4.52
CA ARG A 201 3.37 -23.98 -5.02
C ARG A 201 4.35 -25.14 -4.88
N ASP A 202 3.86 -26.32 -4.50
CA ASP A 202 4.64 -27.53 -4.27
C ASP A 202 5.75 -27.36 -3.20
N ILE A 203 5.50 -26.54 -2.17
CA ILE A 203 6.41 -26.45 -1.02
C ILE A 203 6.35 -27.78 -0.27
N ARG A 204 7.49 -28.45 -0.09
CA ARG A 204 7.55 -29.76 0.58
C ARG A 204 7.73 -29.66 2.08
N TRP A 205 8.63 -28.77 2.52
CA TRP A 205 9.05 -28.65 3.91
C TRP A 205 8.69 -27.28 4.47
N LEU A 206 8.10 -27.26 5.66
CA LEU A 206 7.81 -26.04 6.41
C LEU A 206 8.72 -25.99 7.65
N LEU A 207 9.38 -24.85 7.83
CA LEU A 207 10.35 -24.58 8.88
C LEU A 207 9.85 -23.37 9.69
N PRO A 208 9.06 -23.58 10.76
CA PRO A 208 8.47 -22.48 11.50
C PRO A 208 9.46 -21.87 12.50
N SER A 209 9.28 -20.60 12.85
CA SER A 209 10.09 -19.93 13.88
C SER A 209 9.77 -20.44 15.27
N HIS A 210 8.59 -21.02 15.49
CA HIS A 210 8.25 -21.78 16.68
C HIS A 210 7.66 -23.13 16.29
N GLY A 211 8.17 -24.21 16.85
CA GLY A 211 7.72 -25.58 16.55
C GLY A 211 8.82 -26.42 15.90
N GLU A 212 8.41 -27.46 15.17
CA GLU A 212 9.32 -28.42 14.54
C GLU A 212 9.15 -28.44 13.02
N LEU A 213 10.20 -28.87 12.30
CA LEU A 213 10.15 -29.10 10.86
C LEU A 213 9.02 -30.09 10.50
N MET A 214 8.26 -29.79 9.44
CA MET A 214 7.12 -30.60 9.03
C MET A 214 6.99 -30.72 7.50
N GLU A 215 6.39 -31.82 7.05
CA GLU A 215 5.96 -31.96 5.64
C GLU A 215 4.65 -31.21 5.41
N THR A 216 4.60 -30.35 4.39
CA THR A 216 3.43 -29.52 4.04
C THR A 216 2.14 -30.33 3.96
N LYS A 217 2.16 -31.46 3.24
CA LYS A 217 1.00 -32.34 3.05
C LYS A 217 0.41 -32.93 4.34
N LYS A 218 1.20 -32.98 5.42
CA LYS A 218 0.75 -33.48 6.74
C LYS A 218 0.26 -32.35 7.65
N ALA A 219 0.70 -31.13 7.38
CA ALA A 219 0.52 -30.00 8.28
C ALA A 219 -0.59 -29.04 7.84
N VAL A 220 -0.73 -28.80 6.53
CA VAL A 220 -1.65 -27.78 6.01
C VAL A 220 -3.11 -28.16 6.23
N GLU A 221 -3.55 -29.32 5.76
CA GLU A 221 -4.95 -29.77 5.86
C GLU A 221 -5.52 -29.69 7.30
N PRO A 222 -4.90 -30.31 8.33
CA PRO A 222 -5.45 -30.25 9.68
C PRO A 222 -5.46 -28.82 10.27
N THR A 223 -4.52 -27.97 9.85
CA THR A 223 -4.44 -26.56 10.29
C THR A 223 -5.54 -25.72 9.63
N VAL A 224 -5.72 -25.87 8.32
CA VAL A 224 -6.80 -25.24 7.55
C VAL A 224 -8.16 -25.66 8.10
N ASP A 225 -8.38 -26.94 8.41
CA ASP A 225 -9.63 -27.43 9.01
C ASP A 225 -9.91 -26.84 10.40
N GLY A 226 -8.89 -26.75 11.25
CA GLY A 226 -8.98 -26.10 12.56
C GLY A 226 -9.39 -24.63 12.44
N LEU A 227 -8.66 -23.88 11.60
CA LEU A 227 -8.90 -22.46 11.38
C LEU A 227 -10.24 -22.20 10.67
N ALA A 228 -10.64 -23.04 9.73
CA ALA A 228 -11.92 -22.92 9.04
C ALA A 228 -13.11 -23.11 10.00
N ARG A 229 -13.01 -24.07 10.94
CA ARG A 229 -14.02 -24.23 12.01
C ARG A 229 -14.08 -23.01 12.92
N LEU A 230 -12.93 -22.48 13.35
CA LEU A 230 -12.87 -21.27 14.18
C LEU A 230 -13.43 -20.05 13.43
N ARG A 231 -13.05 -19.88 12.17
CA ARG A 231 -13.55 -18.84 11.26
C ARG A 231 -15.07 -18.89 11.17
N ASN A 232 -15.63 -20.08 10.91
CA ASN A 232 -17.08 -20.27 10.81
C ASN A 232 -17.78 -19.97 12.14
N LEU A 233 -17.22 -20.42 13.28
CA LEU A 233 -17.74 -20.12 14.62
C LEU A 233 -17.78 -18.61 14.90
N ARG A 234 -16.78 -17.86 14.41
CA ARG A 234 -16.68 -16.40 14.57
C ARG A 234 -17.35 -15.59 13.47
N GLY A 235 -17.94 -16.23 12.45
CA GLY A 235 -18.54 -15.57 11.30
C GLY A 235 -17.58 -14.72 10.46
N GLN A 236 -16.27 -15.00 10.51
CA GLN A 236 -15.26 -14.18 9.83
C GLN A 236 -15.14 -14.60 8.36
N ASN A 237 -15.31 -13.68 7.41
CA ASN A 237 -15.16 -13.97 5.97
C ASN A 237 -15.87 -15.28 5.51
N PRO A 238 -17.21 -15.39 5.65
CA PRO A 238 -17.94 -16.65 5.42
C PRO A 238 -17.84 -17.16 3.98
N ARG A 239 -17.48 -16.29 3.02
CA ARG A 239 -17.34 -16.61 1.60
C ARG A 239 -15.90 -17.00 1.20
N LEU A 240 -14.95 -17.11 2.13
CA LEU A 240 -13.52 -17.29 1.84
C LEU A 240 -13.23 -18.34 0.75
N PHE A 241 -13.73 -19.57 0.93
CA PHE A 241 -13.47 -20.66 -0.01
C PHE A 241 -14.17 -20.45 -1.35
N GLN A 242 -15.40 -19.91 -1.35
CA GLN A 242 -16.12 -19.54 -2.58
C GLN A 242 -15.36 -18.47 -3.39
N LEU A 243 -14.80 -17.49 -2.69
CA LEU A 243 -14.02 -16.40 -3.28
C LEU A 243 -12.68 -16.90 -3.80
N ARG A 244 -11.98 -17.77 -3.07
CA ARG A 244 -10.75 -18.40 -3.54
C ARG A 244 -10.97 -19.28 -4.77
N GLU A 245 -12.02 -20.10 -4.77
CA GLU A 245 -12.30 -21.04 -5.86
C GLU A 245 -12.76 -20.35 -7.14
N ARG A 246 -13.43 -19.22 -7.02
CA ARG A 246 -13.94 -18.43 -8.16
C ARG A 246 -13.76 -16.94 -7.88
N PRO A 247 -12.52 -16.43 -8.00
CA PRO A 247 -12.24 -15.02 -7.68
C PRO A 247 -12.82 -14.07 -8.70
N TYR A 248 -12.98 -14.49 -9.96
CA TYR A 248 -13.51 -13.66 -11.04
C TYR A 248 -14.89 -14.13 -11.51
N GLU A 249 -15.72 -13.17 -11.89
CA GLU A 249 -17.04 -13.37 -12.49
C GLU A 249 -17.08 -12.72 -13.88
N LYS A 250 -17.64 -13.41 -14.87
CA LYS A 250 -17.90 -12.84 -16.20
C LYS A 250 -19.12 -11.92 -16.13
N ILE A 251 -18.94 -10.63 -16.42
CA ILE A 251 -20.06 -9.72 -16.73
C ILE A 251 -20.48 -9.97 -18.19
N THR A 252 -19.49 -10.01 -19.07
CA THR A 252 -19.59 -10.42 -20.48
C THR A 252 -18.41 -11.34 -20.81
N GLU A 253 -18.18 -11.68 -22.08
CA GLU A 253 -17.11 -12.61 -22.44
C GLU A 253 -15.73 -11.99 -22.17
N HIS A 254 -15.59 -10.70 -22.44
CA HIS A 254 -14.34 -9.96 -22.32
C HIS A 254 -14.26 -9.04 -21.09
N VAL A 255 -15.34 -8.88 -20.32
CA VAL A 255 -15.34 -8.03 -19.11
C VAL A 255 -15.58 -8.89 -17.88
N LEU A 256 -14.58 -8.93 -16.99
CA LEU A 256 -14.61 -9.65 -15.72
C LEU A 256 -14.69 -8.70 -14.53
N PHE A 257 -15.28 -9.21 -13.44
CA PHE A 257 -15.34 -8.59 -12.14
C PHE A 257 -14.55 -9.42 -11.11
N ASN A 258 -13.63 -8.77 -10.38
CA ASN A 258 -12.96 -9.39 -9.24
C ASN A 258 -13.86 -9.34 -8.00
N ARG A 259 -14.26 -10.51 -7.51
CA ARG A 259 -15.20 -10.69 -6.40
C ARG A 259 -14.53 -10.64 -5.02
N THR A 260 -13.20 -10.63 -4.97
CA THR A 260 -12.42 -10.78 -3.73
C THR A 260 -11.90 -9.46 -3.17
N SER A 261 -11.87 -8.42 -4.01
CA SER A 261 -11.46 -7.07 -3.65
C SER A 261 -12.60 -6.31 -2.96
N MET A 262 -12.24 -5.34 -2.12
CA MET A 262 -13.21 -4.44 -1.45
C MET A 262 -13.56 -3.24 -2.34
N ALA A 263 -12.53 -2.61 -2.91
CA ALA A 263 -12.69 -1.75 -4.07
C ALA A 263 -12.74 -2.65 -5.31
N ASN A 264 -13.90 -2.71 -5.94
CA ASN A 264 -14.16 -3.48 -7.14
C ASN A 264 -13.05 -3.24 -8.19
N SER A 265 -12.38 -4.31 -8.57
CA SER A 265 -11.42 -4.33 -9.67
C SER A 265 -12.05 -5.08 -10.84
N TYR A 266 -11.84 -4.59 -12.06
CA TYR A 266 -12.35 -5.21 -13.28
C TYR A 266 -11.22 -5.60 -14.21
N VAL A 267 -11.49 -6.53 -15.12
CA VAL A 267 -10.53 -6.96 -16.13
C VAL A 267 -11.19 -6.88 -17.50
N LEU A 268 -10.55 -6.18 -18.43
CA LEU A 268 -10.88 -6.23 -19.85
C LEU A 268 -9.90 -7.18 -20.55
N LEU A 269 -10.42 -8.23 -21.14
CA LEU A 269 -9.66 -9.26 -21.85
C LEU A 269 -9.58 -8.91 -23.34
N SER A 270 -8.39 -9.09 -23.94
CA SER A 270 -8.18 -8.95 -25.38
C SER A 270 -8.10 -10.30 -26.08
N GLU A 271 -8.47 -10.34 -27.35
CA GLU A 271 -8.22 -11.44 -28.29
C GLU A 271 -6.73 -11.84 -28.36
N SER A 272 -5.81 -10.89 -28.06
CA SER A 272 -4.37 -11.18 -27.95
C SER A 272 -3.97 -11.87 -26.65
N ARG A 273 -4.95 -12.28 -25.82
CA ARG A 273 -4.80 -12.91 -24.49
C ARG A 273 -4.13 -12.01 -23.46
N LYS A 274 -4.17 -10.70 -23.66
CA LYS A 274 -3.73 -9.71 -22.67
C LYS A 274 -4.89 -9.28 -21.79
N ALA A 275 -4.57 -8.85 -20.58
CA ALA A 275 -5.53 -8.26 -19.65
C ALA A 275 -5.17 -6.80 -19.34
N LEU A 276 -6.18 -5.93 -19.39
CA LEU A 276 -6.17 -4.58 -18.81
C LEU A 276 -6.94 -4.61 -17.50
N MET A 277 -6.26 -4.30 -16.40
CA MET A 277 -6.90 -4.12 -15.10
C MET A 277 -7.53 -2.72 -15.02
N ILE A 278 -8.70 -2.61 -14.40
CA ILE A 278 -9.35 -1.34 -14.08
C ILE A 278 -9.49 -1.29 -12.56
N ASP A 279 -8.74 -0.39 -11.94
CA ASP A 279 -8.39 -0.38 -10.52
C ASP A 279 -7.70 -1.66 -10.03
N PHE A 280 -6.69 -1.50 -9.17
CA PHE A 280 -6.03 -2.62 -8.50
C PHE A 280 -5.33 -2.16 -7.21
N GLY A 281 -6.10 -2.09 -6.11
CA GLY A 281 -5.55 -1.89 -4.77
C GLY A 281 -5.42 -3.20 -4.00
N TYR A 282 -6.42 -3.56 -3.20
CA TYR A 282 -6.38 -4.75 -2.34
C TYR A 282 -7.05 -5.98 -2.98
N ASP A 283 -6.28 -6.75 -3.74
CA ASP A 283 -6.75 -7.93 -4.49
C ASP A 283 -7.66 -8.88 -3.68
N PHE A 284 -7.29 -9.21 -2.43
CA PHE A 284 -8.09 -10.08 -1.57
C PHE A 284 -8.16 -9.50 -0.16
N MET A 285 -9.38 -9.23 0.33
CA MET A 285 -9.59 -8.72 1.69
C MET A 285 -10.28 -9.73 2.63
N ALA A 286 -9.66 -9.94 3.79
CA ALA A 286 -10.25 -10.71 4.88
C ALA A 286 -11.20 -9.89 5.77
N GLY A 287 -11.02 -8.57 5.79
CA GLY A 287 -11.70 -7.61 6.64
C GLY A 287 -11.02 -6.23 6.52
N PRO A 288 -11.58 -5.18 7.14
CA PRO A 288 -11.01 -3.85 7.08
C PRO A 288 -9.64 -3.79 7.78
N ALA A 289 -8.71 -3.02 7.21
CA ALA A 289 -7.42 -2.81 7.83
C ALA A 289 -7.55 -2.03 9.14
N SER A 290 -6.77 -2.43 10.15
CA SER A 290 -6.71 -1.75 11.44
C SER A 290 -5.50 -0.80 11.50
N GLY A 291 -5.77 0.49 11.47
CA GLY A 291 -4.75 1.54 11.41
C GLY A 291 -4.53 2.13 10.02
N THR A 292 -3.68 3.14 9.97
CA THR A 292 -3.41 3.96 8.78
C THR A 292 -1.92 4.00 8.42
N ASP A 293 -1.08 3.21 9.09
CA ASP A 293 0.33 3.05 8.77
C ASP A 293 0.55 1.90 7.76
N ARG A 294 1.69 1.93 7.06
CA ARG A 294 2.05 0.94 6.03
C ARG A 294 1.91 -0.50 6.52
N SER A 295 2.26 -0.79 7.78
CA SER A 295 2.21 -2.16 8.29
C SER A 295 0.78 -2.70 8.48
N ALA A 296 -0.24 -1.85 8.36
CA ALA A 296 -1.66 -2.26 8.34
C ALA A 296 -2.15 -2.64 6.94
N ARG A 297 -1.43 -2.26 5.88
CA ARG A 297 -1.90 -2.29 4.49
C ARG A 297 -0.99 -3.18 3.66
N ARG A 298 -1.55 -4.22 3.05
CA ARG A 298 -0.78 -5.11 2.17
C ARG A 298 -1.57 -5.44 0.90
N PRO A 299 -1.22 -4.87 -0.26
CA PRO A 299 -1.69 -5.39 -1.54
C PRO A 299 -1.15 -6.82 -1.75
N TRP A 300 -1.86 -7.63 -2.52
CA TRP A 300 -1.48 -9.01 -2.79
C TRP A 300 -1.72 -9.35 -4.28
N LEU A 301 -1.24 -10.51 -4.72
CA LEU A 301 -1.40 -11.01 -6.10
C LEU A 301 -2.07 -12.40 -6.11
N TYR A 302 -2.83 -12.70 -5.07
CA TYR A 302 -3.33 -14.03 -4.79
C TYR A 302 -4.21 -14.58 -5.92
N THR A 303 -5.04 -13.73 -6.52
CA THR A 303 -6.01 -14.15 -7.52
C THR A 303 -5.45 -14.12 -8.96
N ILE A 304 -4.35 -13.40 -9.21
CA ILE A 304 -3.79 -13.24 -10.57
C ILE A 304 -3.41 -14.60 -11.20
N PRO A 305 -2.77 -15.56 -10.50
CA PRO A 305 -2.54 -16.88 -11.07
C PRO A 305 -3.82 -17.59 -11.51
N SER A 306 -4.94 -17.41 -10.80
CA SER A 306 -6.25 -17.95 -11.19
C SER A 306 -6.80 -17.23 -12.42
N LEU A 307 -6.70 -15.89 -12.49
CA LEU A 307 -7.06 -15.12 -13.69
C LEU A 307 -6.37 -15.68 -14.95
N MET A 308 -5.05 -15.87 -14.86
CA MET A 308 -4.23 -16.36 -15.98
C MET A 308 -4.63 -17.77 -16.41
N ARG A 309 -4.85 -18.69 -15.47
CA ARG A 309 -5.22 -20.07 -15.78
C ARG A 309 -6.66 -20.21 -16.29
N GLU A 310 -7.62 -19.60 -15.60
CA GLU A 310 -9.06 -19.80 -15.85
C GLU A 310 -9.53 -19.08 -17.11
N PHE A 311 -8.98 -17.90 -17.40
CA PHE A 311 -9.38 -17.08 -18.55
C PHE A 311 -8.31 -17.05 -19.65
N GLY A 312 -7.26 -17.86 -19.51
CA GLY A 312 -6.20 -17.97 -20.49
C GLY A 312 -5.42 -16.67 -20.68
N VAL A 313 -5.33 -15.78 -19.70
CA VAL A 313 -4.53 -14.56 -19.80
C VAL A 313 -3.04 -14.92 -19.89
N ALA A 314 -2.38 -14.46 -20.95
CA ALA A 314 -0.95 -14.64 -21.17
C ALA A 314 -0.11 -13.57 -20.46
N SER A 315 -0.63 -12.34 -20.32
CA SER A 315 0.05 -11.25 -19.61
C SER A 315 -0.92 -10.21 -19.06
N ILE A 316 -0.61 -9.67 -17.88
CA ILE A 316 -1.22 -8.45 -17.36
C ILE A 316 -0.49 -7.26 -18.00
N ASP A 317 -1.10 -6.64 -19.02
CA ASP A 317 -0.42 -5.67 -19.89
C ASP A 317 -0.42 -4.26 -19.27
N ALA A 318 -1.56 -3.84 -18.73
CA ALA A 318 -1.70 -2.52 -18.14
C ALA A 318 -2.76 -2.49 -17.01
N CYS A 319 -2.75 -1.41 -16.24
CA CYS A 319 -3.79 -1.03 -15.32
C CYS A 319 -4.16 0.45 -15.52
N ILE A 320 -5.46 0.75 -15.51
CA ILE A 320 -6.01 2.11 -15.46
C ILE A 320 -6.66 2.33 -14.08
N PRO A 321 -6.14 3.22 -13.23
CA PRO A 321 -6.81 3.59 -11.98
C PRO A 321 -7.91 4.62 -12.27
N THR A 322 -9.04 4.59 -11.59
CA THR A 322 -10.13 5.57 -11.65
C THR A 322 -9.82 6.82 -10.84
N HIS A 323 -9.12 6.66 -9.72
CA HIS A 323 -8.64 7.75 -8.87
C HIS A 323 -7.50 7.26 -7.97
N TYR A 324 -6.98 8.14 -7.11
CA TYR A 324 -5.71 7.93 -6.39
C TYR A 324 -5.82 7.23 -5.03
N HIS A 325 -7.02 6.89 -4.57
CA HIS A 325 -7.21 6.29 -3.24
C HIS A 325 -6.55 4.91 -3.12
N ASP A 326 -6.03 4.61 -1.92
CA ASP A 326 -5.21 3.43 -1.64
C ASP A 326 -5.87 2.12 -2.06
N ASP A 327 -7.14 1.95 -1.79
CA ASP A 327 -7.89 0.75 -2.14
C ASP A 327 -8.08 0.54 -3.65
N HIS A 328 -7.84 1.55 -4.48
CA HIS A 328 -7.82 1.44 -5.94
C HIS A 328 -6.41 1.32 -6.53
N VAL A 329 -5.37 1.77 -5.81
CA VAL A 329 -4.00 1.90 -6.38
C VAL A 329 -2.89 1.18 -5.64
N ALA A 330 -3.12 0.69 -4.42
CA ALA A 330 -2.08 0.09 -3.57
C ALA A 330 -1.32 -1.05 -4.25
N GLY A 331 -1.98 -1.83 -5.11
CA GLY A 331 -1.39 -2.98 -5.80
C GLY A 331 -0.69 -2.65 -7.12
N LEU A 332 -0.68 -1.39 -7.58
CA LEU A 332 -0.11 -1.04 -8.89
C LEU A 332 1.39 -1.30 -8.97
N ASN A 333 2.16 -0.84 -7.98
CA ASN A 333 3.61 -1.09 -7.95
C ASN A 333 3.94 -2.59 -7.90
N LEU A 334 3.08 -3.38 -7.25
CA LEU A 334 3.22 -4.82 -7.17
C LEU A 334 2.96 -5.49 -8.53
N LEU A 335 1.88 -5.10 -9.25
CA LEU A 335 1.63 -5.54 -10.62
C LEU A 335 2.76 -5.16 -11.58
N LYS A 336 3.25 -3.92 -11.51
CA LYS A 336 4.37 -3.45 -12.34
C LYS A 336 5.61 -4.32 -12.12
N ARG A 337 5.99 -4.54 -10.86
CA ARG A 337 7.21 -5.27 -10.49
C ARG A 337 7.16 -6.75 -10.88
N VAL A 338 6.02 -7.42 -10.62
CA VAL A 338 5.91 -8.88 -10.77
C VAL A 338 5.46 -9.29 -12.17
N TYR A 339 4.53 -8.55 -12.78
CA TYR A 339 3.96 -8.90 -14.09
C TYR A 339 4.38 -7.95 -15.22
N GLY A 340 5.13 -6.88 -14.93
CA GLY A 340 5.55 -5.91 -15.95
C GLY A 340 4.43 -4.99 -16.43
N ALA A 341 3.29 -4.98 -15.74
CA ALA A 341 2.11 -4.19 -16.12
C ALA A 341 2.45 -2.69 -16.23
N LYS A 342 1.81 -2.00 -17.16
CA LYS A 342 1.94 -0.54 -17.34
C LYS A 342 0.84 0.22 -16.60
N VAL A 343 1.16 1.38 -16.06
CA VAL A 343 0.16 2.29 -15.47
C VAL A 343 -0.18 3.34 -16.53
N ILE A 344 -1.44 3.31 -16.98
CA ILE A 344 -2.01 4.32 -17.87
C ILE A 344 -2.92 5.20 -17.03
N CYS A 345 -2.63 6.49 -16.92
CA CYS A 345 -3.34 7.39 -16.00
C CYS A 345 -3.73 8.69 -16.70
N PRO A 346 -4.95 9.22 -16.47
CA PRO A 346 -5.31 10.58 -16.82
C PRO A 346 -4.28 11.61 -16.32
N GLU A 347 -3.89 12.55 -17.19
CA GLU A 347 -2.88 13.58 -16.92
C GLU A 347 -3.29 14.50 -15.77
N GLU A 348 -4.60 14.63 -15.53
CA GLU A 348 -5.21 15.51 -14.54
C GLU A 348 -4.89 15.12 -13.08
N TYR A 349 -4.51 13.86 -12.82
CA TYR A 349 -4.14 13.40 -11.47
C TYR A 349 -2.93 12.45 -11.42
N ALA A 350 -2.28 12.18 -12.56
CA ALA A 350 -1.05 11.39 -12.60
C ALA A 350 0.03 11.89 -11.61
N ASP A 351 0.11 13.20 -11.40
CA ASP A 351 1.06 13.81 -10.45
C ASP A 351 0.83 13.37 -9.00
N ILE A 352 -0.40 13.10 -8.59
CA ILE A 352 -0.72 12.63 -7.23
C ILE A 352 -0.18 11.21 -7.02
N LEU A 353 -0.23 10.37 -8.06
CA LEU A 353 0.33 9.02 -8.01
C LEU A 353 1.86 9.07 -7.94
N GLU A 354 2.49 9.96 -8.71
CA GLU A 354 3.95 10.07 -8.78
C GLU A 354 4.58 10.81 -7.58
N HIS A 355 3.83 11.73 -6.98
CA HIS A 355 4.29 12.58 -5.88
C HIS A 355 3.23 12.69 -4.77
N PRO A 356 2.87 11.59 -4.09
CA PRO A 356 1.87 11.64 -3.01
C PRO A 356 2.31 12.55 -1.85
N ASP A 357 3.62 12.76 -1.67
CA ASP A 357 4.20 13.69 -0.70
C ASP A 357 3.89 15.18 -0.98
N TYR A 358 3.42 15.51 -2.19
CA TYR A 358 3.08 16.88 -2.56
C TYR A 358 1.70 17.30 -2.04
N TYR A 359 0.88 16.37 -1.54
CA TYR A 359 -0.53 16.61 -1.26
C TYR A 359 -0.90 16.29 0.20
N ASP A 360 -1.89 17.02 0.74
CA ASP A 360 -2.62 16.68 1.98
C ASP A 360 -4.08 16.40 1.66
N ILE A 361 -4.32 15.27 1.02
CA ILE A 361 -5.65 14.77 0.69
C ILE A 361 -5.84 13.36 1.27
N PRO A 362 -7.07 12.96 1.61
CA PRO A 362 -7.36 11.63 2.17
C PRO A 362 -6.87 10.47 1.30
N CYS A 363 -6.61 9.33 1.93
CA CYS A 363 -6.39 8.03 1.29
C CYS A 363 -5.21 7.95 0.30
N LEU A 364 -4.21 8.83 0.40
CA LEU A 364 -2.96 8.73 -0.39
C LEU A 364 -2.22 7.43 -0.11
N TRP A 365 -1.74 6.76 -1.16
CA TRP A 365 -0.82 5.64 -1.04
C TRP A 365 0.59 6.13 -0.71
N TYR A 366 1.31 5.37 0.13
CA TYR A 366 2.61 5.78 0.67
C TYR A 366 3.71 5.85 -0.39
N ASP A 367 3.68 4.93 -1.36
CA ASP A 367 4.71 4.81 -2.37
C ASP A 367 4.34 5.61 -3.62
N PRO A 368 5.27 6.42 -4.16
CA PRO A 368 5.19 6.90 -5.52
C PRO A 368 4.90 5.76 -6.51
N ILE A 369 3.96 5.98 -7.41
CA ILE A 369 3.60 5.07 -8.50
C ILE A 369 3.94 5.78 -9.80
N SER A 370 4.95 5.27 -10.51
CA SER A 370 5.35 5.82 -11.81
C SER A 370 4.26 5.58 -12.87
N VAL A 371 3.89 6.62 -13.61
CA VAL A 371 2.92 6.54 -14.70
C VAL A 371 3.66 6.29 -16.02
N ASP A 372 3.40 5.15 -16.68
CA ASP A 372 4.04 4.81 -17.95
C ASP A 372 3.43 5.58 -19.13
N ARG A 373 2.14 5.89 -19.07
CA ARG A 373 1.43 6.63 -20.11
C ARG A 373 0.40 7.58 -19.51
N ARG A 374 0.59 8.88 -19.74
CA ARG A 374 -0.44 9.89 -19.46
C ARG A 374 -1.43 9.97 -20.62
N VAL A 375 -2.72 9.96 -20.30
CA VAL A 375 -3.82 10.15 -21.27
C VAL A 375 -4.64 11.36 -20.88
N LYS A 376 -5.34 12.00 -21.81
CA LYS A 376 -6.08 13.23 -21.53
C LYS A 376 -7.57 12.97 -21.44
N CYS A 377 -8.25 13.51 -20.44
CA CYS A 377 -9.70 13.39 -20.35
C CYS A 377 -10.38 14.00 -21.59
N GLY A 378 -11.39 13.29 -22.12
CA GLY A 378 -12.11 13.62 -23.35
C GLY A 378 -11.41 13.20 -24.65
N GLN A 379 -10.19 12.62 -24.58
CA GLN A 379 -9.49 12.10 -25.75
C GLN A 379 -9.41 10.57 -25.71
N PRO A 380 -9.94 9.85 -26.72
CA PRO A 380 -9.85 8.39 -26.75
C PRO A 380 -8.39 7.94 -26.91
N PHE A 381 -8.08 6.79 -26.31
CA PHE A 381 -6.85 6.06 -26.57
C PHE A 381 -7.16 4.61 -26.91
N ARG A 382 -6.31 4.02 -27.75
CA ARG A 382 -6.41 2.61 -28.11
C ARG A 382 -5.62 1.73 -27.14
N TRP A 383 -6.24 0.64 -26.69
CA TRP A 383 -5.60 -0.50 -26.04
C TRP A 383 -6.06 -1.77 -26.75
N GLU A 384 -5.13 -2.45 -27.42
CA GLU A 384 -5.42 -3.60 -28.30
C GLU A 384 -6.54 -3.26 -29.32
N GLU A 385 -7.65 -3.99 -29.32
CA GLU A 385 -8.84 -3.78 -30.16
C GLU A 385 -9.81 -2.72 -29.61
N TYR A 386 -9.63 -2.28 -28.36
CA TYR A 386 -10.56 -1.40 -27.67
C TYR A 386 -10.17 0.08 -27.81
N GLU A 387 -11.17 0.92 -28.07
CA GLU A 387 -11.07 2.36 -27.89
C GLU A 387 -11.64 2.73 -26.51
N ILE A 388 -10.81 3.34 -25.67
CA ILE A 388 -11.14 3.70 -24.29
C ILE A 388 -11.06 5.22 -24.18
N THR A 389 -12.13 5.85 -23.68
CA THR A 389 -12.17 7.30 -23.46
C THR A 389 -12.27 7.62 -21.97
N PRO A 390 -11.23 8.22 -21.37
CA PRO A 390 -11.30 8.76 -20.02
C PRO A 390 -12.09 10.07 -20.01
N PHE A 391 -12.83 10.35 -18.95
CA PHE A 391 -13.50 11.62 -18.72
C PHE A 391 -13.32 12.05 -17.27
N ALA A 392 -13.09 13.35 -17.05
CA ALA A 392 -13.06 13.91 -15.71
C ALA A 392 -14.41 13.67 -15.03
N LEU A 393 -14.37 13.00 -13.89
CA LEU A 393 -15.54 12.61 -13.12
C LEU A 393 -15.36 13.08 -11.67
N SER A 394 -15.16 14.39 -11.50
CA SER A 394 -15.06 14.98 -10.16
C SER A 394 -16.35 14.75 -9.36
N GLY A 395 -16.19 14.54 -8.06
CA GLY A 395 -17.28 14.35 -7.10
C GLY A 395 -16.79 13.66 -5.84
N HIS A 396 -16.56 12.35 -5.91
CA HIS A 396 -15.97 11.60 -4.79
C HIS A 396 -14.60 12.15 -4.41
N THR A 397 -13.79 12.42 -5.43
CA THR A 397 -12.63 13.28 -5.34
C THR A 397 -12.64 14.28 -6.48
N ARG A 398 -11.94 15.40 -6.33
CA ARG A 398 -11.71 16.32 -7.45
C ARG A 398 -10.97 15.64 -8.61
N PHE A 399 -10.13 14.67 -8.27
CA PHE A 399 -9.14 14.00 -9.11
C PHE A 399 -9.56 12.56 -9.42
N ALA A 400 -10.76 12.41 -9.97
CA ALA A 400 -11.32 11.13 -10.40
C ALA A 400 -11.68 11.17 -11.89
N ALA A 401 -11.60 10.00 -12.53
CA ALA A 401 -11.95 9.79 -13.92
C ALA A 401 -12.88 8.59 -14.10
N GLY A 402 -13.83 8.74 -15.02
CA GLY A 402 -14.59 7.63 -15.56
C GLY A 402 -13.99 7.14 -16.88
N PHE A 403 -14.10 5.85 -17.17
CA PHE A 403 -13.63 5.26 -18.43
C PHE A 403 -14.78 4.67 -19.21
N LEU A 404 -14.97 5.14 -20.45
CA LEU A 404 -15.99 4.65 -21.37
C LEU A 404 -15.34 3.78 -22.44
N PHE A 405 -15.89 2.58 -22.66
CA PHE A 405 -15.46 1.69 -23.75
C PHE A 405 -16.60 0.80 -24.22
N GLU A 406 -16.43 0.15 -25.36
CA GLU A 406 -17.37 -0.85 -25.88
C GLU A 406 -16.68 -2.21 -25.97
N ALA A 407 -17.33 -3.25 -25.46
CA ALA A 407 -16.88 -4.64 -25.51
C ALA A 407 -18.11 -5.55 -25.68
N ASP A 408 -17.98 -6.65 -26.43
CA ASP A 408 -19.07 -7.60 -26.65
C ASP A 408 -20.39 -6.97 -27.16
N GLY A 409 -20.26 -5.92 -27.98
CA GLY A 409 -21.39 -5.16 -28.51
C GLY A 409 -22.17 -4.34 -27.47
N GLN A 410 -21.59 -4.12 -26.28
CA GLN A 410 -22.19 -3.38 -25.17
C GLN A 410 -21.27 -2.25 -24.70
N ARG A 411 -21.87 -1.17 -24.22
CA ARG A 411 -21.17 0.02 -23.72
C ARG A 411 -21.01 -0.03 -22.21
N PHE A 412 -19.79 0.15 -21.74
CA PHE A 412 -19.41 0.13 -20.32
C PHE A 412 -18.91 1.50 -19.88
N LEU A 413 -19.31 1.90 -18.68
CA LEU A 413 -18.76 3.05 -17.98
C LEU A 413 -18.20 2.61 -16.62
N CYS A 414 -16.88 2.64 -16.47
CA CYS A 414 -16.22 2.51 -15.17
C CYS A 414 -16.23 3.86 -14.46
N THR A 415 -16.68 3.89 -13.21
CA THR A 415 -16.96 5.15 -12.51
C THR A 415 -16.15 5.38 -11.26
N GLY A 416 -15.40 4.37 -10.81
CA GLY A 416 -14.83 4.35 -9.46
C GLY A 416 -15.91 4.64 -8.43
N ASP A 417 -15.59 5.52 -7.49
CA ASP A 417 -16.37 5.77 -6.28
C ASP A 417 -17.41 6.90 -6.40
N GLN A 418 -17.71 7.36 -7.60
CA GLN A 418 -18.52 8.57 -7.80
C GLN A 418 -19.83 8.56 -7.00
N TYR A 419 -20.57 7.45 -7.04
CA TYR A 419 -21.81 7.26 -6.27
C TYR A 419 -21.66 6.05 -5.35
N SER A 420 -22.47 6.00 -4.29
CA SER A 420 -22.53 4.90 -3.33
C SER A 420 -23.99 4.52 -3.01
N GLY A 421 -24.18 3.64 -2.03
CA GLY A 421 -25.48 3.05 -1.72
C GLY A 421 -25.78 1.80 -2.55
N GLY A 422 -26.68 0.95 -2.06
CA GLY A 422 -26.99 -0.33 -2.71
C GLY A 422 -27.65 -0.22 -4.09
N ASP A 423 -28.18 0.96 -4.41
CA ASP A 423 -28.76 1.32 -5.72
C ASP A 423 -27.82 2.19 -6.57
N GLY A 424 -26.63 2.55 -6.06
CA GLY A 424 -25.63 3.34 -6.75
C GLY A 424 -26.03 4.79 -7.00
N ARG A 425 -26.93 5.37 -6.19
CA ARG A 425 -27.47 6.73 -6.41
C ARG A 425 -26.98 7.77 -5.41
N MET A 426 -26.51 7.36 -4.24
CA MET A 426 -26.13 8.30 -3.18
C MET A 426 -24.87 9.08 -3.60
N PRO A 427 -24.91 10.43 -3.63
CA PRO A 427 -23.71 11.23 -3.89
C PRO A 427 -22.61 10.92 -2.87
N ASN A 428 -21.50 10.32 -3.31
CA ASN A 428 -20.45 9.82 -2.43
C ASN A 428 -19.31 10.85 -2.29
N TYR A 429 -19.55 11.99 -1.63
CA TYR A 429 -18.55 13.06 -1.51
C TYR A 429 -17.90 13.13 -0.13
N VAL A 430 -16.64 13.58 -0.13
CA VAL A 430 -15.89 13.92 1.07
C VAL A 430 -15.32 15.32 0.87
N TYR A 431 -15.61 16.26 1.77
CA TYR A 431 -15.15 17.65 1.63
C TYR A 431 -13.63 17.74 1.42
N LYS A 432 -12.84 17.04 2.25
CA LYS A 432 -11.36 17.05 2.17
C LYS A 432 -10.80 16.47 0.85
N ASN A 433 -11.62 15.84 0.00
CA ASN A 433 -11.22 15.45 -1.35
C ASN A 433 -11.40 16.58 -2.39
N ILE A 434 -11.43 17.84 -1.94
CA ILE A 434 -11.59 19.04 -2.77
C ILE A 434 -12.93 19.03 -3.51
N PHE A 435 -14.00 18.66 -2.79
CA PHE A 435 -15.35 18.57 -3.31
C PHE A 435 -15.90 19.94 -3.78
N ASP A 436 -16.48 19.99 -4.98
CA ASP A 436 -17.27 21.12 -5.49
C ASP A 436 -18.75 20.72 -5.55
N TYR A 437 -19.64 21.52 -4.95
CA TYR A 437 -21.06 21.20 -4.86
C TYR A 437 -21.80 21.10 -6.20
N ALA A 438 -21.20 21.54 -7.32
CA ALA A 438 -21.73 21.33 -8.68
C ALA A 438 -21.27 20.01 -9.34
N ASP A 439 -20.38 19.23 -8.70
CA ASP A 439 -19.80 18.00 -9.25
C ASP A 439 -20.85 16.92 -9.56
N PHE A 440 -21.85 16.75 -8.70
CA PHE A 440 -22.91 15.76 -8.92
C PHE A 440 -23.88 16.18 -10.02
N SER A 441 -24.21 17.46 -10.12
CA SER A 441 -24.91 18.02 -11.28
C SER A 441 -24.14 17.77 -12.58
N ARG A 442 -22.79 17.90 -12.57
CA ARG A 442 -21.93 17.66 -13.74
C ARG A 442 -21.88 16.18 -14.12
N SER A 443 -21.63 15.30 -13.15
CA SER A 443 -21.52 13.85 -13.39
C SER A 443 -22.85 13.23 -13.83
N ALA A 444 -23.98 13.64 -13.27
CA ALA A 444 -25.31 13.18 -13.72
C ALA A 444 -25.54 13.44 -15.22
N ARG A 445 -25.11 14.61 -15.73
CA ARG A 445 -25.19 14.93 -17.17
C ARG A 445 -24.30 14.03 -18.01
N LEU A 446 -23.11 13.67 -17.53
CA LEU A 446 -22.22 12.75 -18.25
C LEU A 446 -22.84 11.35 -18.36
N TYR A 447 -23.43 10.85 -17.27
CA TYR A 447 -24.08 9.54 -17.26
C TYR A 447 -25.27 9.50 -18.25
N GLU A 448 -26.11 10.53 -18.23
CA GLU A 448 -27.24 10.68 -19.17
C GLU A 448 -26.77 10.83 -20.63
N MET A 449 -25.63 11.50 -20.86
CA MET A 449 -25.06 11.68 -22.20
C MET A 449 -24.47 10.38 -22.75
N PHE A 450 -23.77 9.59 -21.93
CA PHE A 450 -23.11 8.37 -22.39
C PHE A 450 -24.08 7.20 -22.61
N ARG A 451 -25.17 7.15 -21.82
CA ARG A 451 -26.16 6.06 -21.81
C ARG A 451 -25.50 4.66 -21.87
N PRO A 452 -24.61 4.31 -20.92
CA PRO A 452 -23.96 3.00 -20.93
C PRO A 452 -24.97 1.88 -20.69
N ASP A 453 -24.73 0.71 -21.29
CA ASP A 453 -25.49 -0.52 -20.98
C ASP A 453 -25.13 -1.04 -19.58
N TRP A 454 -23.89 -0.80 -19.15
CA TRP A 454 -23.35 -1.23 -17.86
C TRP A 454 -22.59 -0.11 -17.15
N ILE A 455 -22.85 0.03 -15.85
CA ILE A 455 -22.03 0.85 -14.95
C ILE A 455 -21.22 -0.08 -14.05
N LEU A 456 -19.90 0.13 -14.04
CA LEU A 456 -18.93 -0.61 -13.25
C LEU A 456 -18.40 0.33 -12.14
N SER A 457 -18.88 0.13 -10.91
CA SER A 457 -18.57 1.01 -9.78
C SER A 457 -17.39 0.52 -8.95
N GLY A 458 -16.85 1.37 -8.07
CA GLY A 458 -15.77 1.04 -7.14
C GLY A 458 -16.18 0.25 -5.90
N HIS A 459 -17.44 0.30 -5.42
CA HIS A 459 -17.80 -0.40 -4.16
C HIS A 459 -19.19 -1.05 -4.12
N TRP A 460 -20.03 -0.87 -5.14
CA TRP A 460 -21.35 -1.48 -5.22
C TRP A 460 -21.47 -2.34 -6.49
N PRO A 461 -22.41 -3.31 -6.56
CA PRO A 461 -22.50 -4.21 -7.70
C PRO A 461 -22.63 -3.49 -9.03
N TRP A 462 -22.11 -4.04 -10.11
CA TRP A 462 -22.38 -3.52 -11.45
C TRP A 462 -23.89 -3.53 -11.74
N ILE A 463 -24.37 -2.55 -12.52
CA ILE A 463 -25.80 -2.43 -12.86
C ILE A 463 -26.02 -2.15 -14.34
N ARG A 464 -27.24 -2.42 -14.80
CA ARG A 464 -27.80 -1.86 -16.03
C ARG A 464 -28.67 -0.65 -15.66
N PRO A 465 -28.22 0.58 -15.91
CA PRO A 465 -29.02 1.76 -15.59
C PRO A 465 -30.26 1.84 -16.48
N ASP A 466 -31.35 2.35 -15.93
CA ASP A 466 -32.57 2.67 -16.66
C ASP A 466 -32.82 4.20 -16.70
N GLN A 467 -33.90 4.63 -17.35
CA GLN A 467 -34.23 6.04 -17.45
C GLN A 467 -34.49 6.68 -16.06
N ALA A 468 -35.11 5.92 -15.15
CA ALA A 468 -35.40 6.40 -13.80
C ALA A 468 -34.11 6.62 -12.99
N PHE A 469 -33.08 5.81 -13.21
CA PHE A 469 -31.75 6.01 -12.61
C PHE A 469 -31.15 7.37 -13.01
N TYR A 470 -31.14 7.71 -14.30
CA TYR A 470 -30.59 9.00 -14.75
C TYR A 470 -31.38 10.21 -14.25
N GLU A 471 -32.71 10.10 -14.22
CA GLU A 471 -33.59 11.14 -13.70
C GLU A 471 -33.35 11.38 -12.20
N ALA A 472 -33.16 10.32 -11.43
CA ALA A 472 -32.81 10.41 -10.01
C ALA A 472 -31.47 11.13 -9.80
N LEU A 473 -30.39 10.71 -10.48
CA LEU A 473 -29.08 11.36 -10.34
C LEU A 473 -29.13 12.85 -10.68
N LYS A 474 -29.91 13.21 -11.70
CA LYS A 474 -30.08 14.60 -12.14
C LYS A 474 -30.82 15.45 -11.12
N GLU A 475 -31.84 14.89 -10.48
CA GLU A 475 -32.58 15.58 -9.42
C GLU A 475 -31.71 15.71 -8.16
N ASP A 476 -31.10 14.62 -7.72
CA ASP A 476 -30.25 14.58 -6.53
C ASP A 476 -29.05 15.53 -6.66
N GLY A 477 -28.39 15.56 -7.82
CA GLY A 477 -27.28 16.47 -8.09
C GLY A 477 -27.69 17.95 -8.01
N LYS A 478 -28.84 18.31 -8.59
CA LYS A 478 -29.39 19.67 -8.51
C LYS A 478 -29.77 20.04 -7.07
N GLN A 479 -30.42 19.12 -6.36
CA GLN A 479 -30.82 19.33 -4.98
C GLN A 479 -29.60 19.54 -4.08
N LEU A 480 -28.55 18.74 -4.26
CA LEU A 480 -27.29 18.87 -3.54
C LEU A 480 -26.65 20.24 -3.78
N GLU A 481 -26.55 20.67 -5.05
CA GLU A 481 -26.02 21.98 -5.42
C GLU A 481 -26.85 23.12 -4.79
N GLN A 482 -28.18 23.04 -4.86
CA GLN A 482 -29.07 24.05 -4.29
C GLN A 482 -28.91 24.15 -2.77
N LEU A 483 -28.88 23.02 -2.06
CA LEU A 483 -28.71 22.99 -0.62
C LEU A 483 -27.38 23.61 -0.20
N HIS A 484 -26.29 23.30 -0.90
CA HIS A 484 -24.98 23.92 -0.61
C HIS A 484 -25.00 25.43 -0.83
N ARG A 485 -25.60 25.92 -1.93
CA ARG A 485 -25.74 27.36 -2.18
C ARG A 485 -26.56 28.08 -1.10
N GLN A 486 -27.56 27.40 -0.53
CA GLN A 486 -28.40 27.97 0.55
C GLN A 486 -27.68 28.00 1.90
N LEU A 487 -26.83 27.01 2.16
CA LEU A 487 -26.18 26.83 3.47
C LEU A 487 -24.81 27.53 3.56
N LEU A 488 -24.16 27.78 2.43
CA LEU A 488 -22.86 28.46 2.37
C LEU A 488 -23.00 29.97 2.12
N PRO A 489 -22.00 30.79 2.51
CA PRO A 489 -22.01 32.23 2.25
C PRO A 489 -22.12 32.59 0.76
N GLU A 490 -22.91 33.63 0.45
CA GLU A 490 -23.21 34.06 -0.93
C GLU A 490 -21.97 34.59 -1.70
N ASN A 491 -20.92 35.00 -1.00
CA ASN A 491 -19.72 35.58 -1.63
C ASN A 491 -18.86 34.55 -2.37
N GLY A 492 -19.13 33.24 -2.23
CA GLY A 492 -18.50 32.17 -3.02
C GLY A 492 -16.98 32.01 -2.82
N GLU A 493 -16.37 32.74 -1.88
CA GLU A 493 -14.92 32.78 -1.69
C GLU A 493 -14.35 31.52 -1.04
N ARG A 494 -15.21 30.66 -0.47
CA ARG A 494 -14.82 29.39 0.12
C ARG A 494 -15.35 28.25 -0.72
N ASN A 495 -14.43 27.57 -1.40
CA ASN A 495 -14.70 26.23 -1.91
C ASN A 495 -14.89 25.31 -0.70
N PRO A 496 -16.03 24.62 -0.52
CA PRO A 496 -16.26 23.77 0.65
C PRO A 496 -15.26 22.62 0.76
N GLY A 497 -14.54 22.29 -0.32
CA GLY A 497 -13.50 21.27 -0.30
C GLY A 497 -12.11 21.75 0.13
N ASN A 498 -11.89 23.06 0.28
CA ASN A 498 -10.61 23.63 0.69
C ASN A 498 -10.80 24.51 1.94
N ASP A 499 -10.32 24.02 3.09
CA ASP A 499 -10.35 24.77 4.35
C ASP A 499 -9.38 25.97 4.37
N PHE A 500 -8.43 25.98 3.43
CA PHE A 500 -7.34 26.94 3.32
C PHE A 500 -7.36 27.71 2.00
N HIS A 501 -6.69 28.86 1.97
CA HIS A 501 -6.46 29.64 0.74
C HIS A 501 -5.14 29.32 0.04
N LEU A 502 -4.20 28.69 0.76
CA LEU A 502 -2.87 28.38 0.28
C LEU A 502 -2.60 26.87 0.43
N ALA A 503 -1.61 26.38 -0.30
CA ALA A 503 -1.01 25.07 -0.08
C ALA A 503 0.50 25.13 -0.36
N PHE A 504 1.27 24.32 0.36
CA PHE A 504 2.67 24.09 0.08
C PHE A 504 2.85 22.97 -0.93
N PHE A 505 3.85 23.10 -1.80
CA PHE A 505 4.31 22.06 -2.72
C PHE A 505 5.84 21.95 -2.61
N PRO A 506 6.37 20.84 -2.08
CA PRO A 506 5.65 19.69 -1.54
C PRO A 506 4.96 19.97 -0.19
N TYR A 507 3.94 19.19 0.16
CA TYR A 507 3.35 19.21 1.51
C TYR A 507 4.25 18.52 2.55
N GLN A 508 4.97 17.47 2.15
CA GLN A 508 5.92 16.74 2.99
C GLN A 508 7.33 16.81 2.39
N LYS A 509 8.34 17.09 3.21
CA LYS A 509 9.74 17.17 2.77
C LYS A 509 10.65 16.45 3.75
N GLU A 510 11.52 15.59 3.24
CA GLU A 510 12.70 15.13 3.96
C GLU A 510 13.91 15.99 3.60
N ALA A 511 14.67 16.40 4.61
CA ALA A 511 15.87 17.21 4.45
C ALA A 511 17.00 16.66 5.35
N ALA A 512 18.25 16.86 4.95
CA ALA A 512 19.41 16.61 5.82
C ALA A 512 19.62 17.76 6.82
N CYS A 513 20.28 17.48 7.94
CA CYS A 513 20.75 18.52 8.87
C CYS A 513 21.51 19.62 8.11
N GLY A 514 21.13 20.88 8.34
CA GLY A 514 21.75 22.04 7.69
C GLY A 514 21.40 22.24 6.20
N GLU A 515 20.64 21.33 5.57
CA GLU A 515 20.24 21.44 4.16
C GLU A 515 19.48 22.75 3.88
N THR A 516 19.78 23.38 2.75
CA THR A 516 18.97 24.47 2.21
C THR A 516 18.12 23.93 1.06
N PHE A 517 16.81 24.09 1.15
CA PHE A 517 15.85 23.59 0.17
C PHE A 517 14.84 24.67 -0.24
N GLN A 518 14.24 24.50 -1.41
CA GLN A 518 13.16 25.36 -1.90
C GLN A 518 11.79 24.75 -1.61
N THR A 519 10.81 25.60 -1.33
CA THR A 519 9.40 25.22 -1.21
C THR A 519 8.51 26.26 -1.88
N GLU A 520 7.49 25.80 -2.60
CA GLU A 520 6.52 26.65 -3.28
C GLU A 520 5.25 26.79 -2.43
N VAL A 521 4.71 28.00 -2.33
CA VAL A 521 3.38 28.26 -1.78
C VAL A 521 2.47 28.69 -2.92
N ARG A 522 1.35 27.98 -3.11
CA ARG A 522 0.36 28.23 -4.17
C ARG A 522 -0.96 28.71 -3.60
N LEU A 523 -1.62 29.62 -4.31
CA LEU A 523 -3.02 30.01 -4.09
C LEU A 523 -3.95 28.93 -4.65
N LEU A 524 -4.93 28.50 -3.85
CA LEU A 524 -5.92 27.48 -4.24
C LEU A 524 -7.09 28.04 -5.07
N SER A 525 -7.23 29.36 -5.12
CA SER A 525 -8.17 30.07 -5.96
C SER A 525 -7.51 31.30 -6.56
N GLU A 526 -7.95 31.72 -7.75
CA GLU A 526 -7.51 33.00 -8.29
C GLU A 526 -7.93 34.16 -7.37
N ARG A 527 -7.10 35.20 -7.34
CA ARG A 527 -7.36 36.43 -6.60
C ARG A 527 -7.13 37.62 -7.53
N ASP A 528 -8.02 38.59 -7.44
CA ASP A 528 -8.02 39.83 -8.21
C ASP A 528 -7.37 41.01 -7.48
N GLN A 529 -6.82 40.75 -6.30
CA GLN A 529 -6.09 41.68 -5.44
C GLN A 529 -4.68 41.16 -5.13
N GLN A 530 -3.80 42.04 -4.63
CA GLN A 530 -2.46 41.64 -4.16
C GLN A 530 -2.56 40.84 -2.86
N VAL A 531 -1.68 39.87 -2.69
CA VAL A 531 -1.63 39.03 -1.50
C VAL A 531 -0.24 39.09 -0.88
N ARG A 532 -0.14 39.41 0.41
CA ARG A 532 1.12 39.31 1.14
C ARG A 532 1.19 37.97 1.87
N LEU A 533 2.33 37.31 1.78
CA LEU A 533 2.63 36.03 2.40
C LEU A 533 3.81 36.16 3.38
N SER A 534 3.78 35.42 4.49
CA SER A 534 4.87 35.35 5.47
C SER A 534 5.04 33.94 6.01
N LEU A 535 6.24 33.37 5.91
CA LEU A 535 6.55 32.08 6.53
C LEU A 535 6.60 32.19 8.05
N LEU A 536 6.18 31.10 8.69
CA LEU A 536 6.26 30.83 10.12
C LEU A 536 7.17 29.62 10.30
N LEU A 537 8.40 29.86 10.71
CA LEU A 537 9.43 28.83 10.84
C LEU A 537 9.48 28.29 12.28
N PRO A 538 9.60 26.96 12.48
CA PRO A 538 9.85 26.41 13.80
C PRO A 538 11.30 26.67 14.25
N GLU A 539 11.58 26.47 15.54
CA GLU A 539 12.89 26.75 16.13
C GLU A 539 14.04 26.03 15.38
N GLY A 540 15.05 26.81 14.98
CA GLY A 540 16.25 26.35 14.29
C GLY A 540 16.19 26.40 12.76
N PHE A 541 15.02 26.60 12.17
CA PHE A 541 14.89 26.83 10.73
C PHE A 541 15.18 28.29 10.37
N GLY A 542 15.72 28.53 9.18
CA GLY A 542 16.03 29.87 8.66
C GLY A 542 15.41 30.13 7.27
N CYS A 543 15.16 31.39 6.96
CA CYS A 543 14.81 31.87 5.63
C CYS A 543 15.24 33.33 5.53
N GLU A 544 16.06 33.70 4.55
CA GLU A 544 16.57 35.07 4.40
C GLU A 544 15.46 36.06 4.09
N GLU A 545 14.52 35.66 3.23
CA GLU A 545 13.37 36.48 2.84
C GLU A 545 12.05 35.74 3.14
N PRO A 546 11.59 35.75 4.40
CA PRO A 546 10.41 35.01 4.82
C PRO A 546 9.11 35.67 4.37
N GLN A 547 9.15 36.81 3.68
CA GLN A 547 7.99 37.54 3.18
C GLN A 547 8.00 37.65 1.66
N ARG A 548 6.81 37.51 1.07
CA ARG A 548 6.57 37.63 -0.38
C ARG A 548 5.31 38.47 -0.61
N LEU A 549 5.29 39.20 -1.71
CA LEU A 549 4.11 39.90 -2.21
C LEU A 549 3.76 39.27 -3.56
N LEU A 550 2.57 38.68 -3.66
CA LEU A 550 2.01 38.18 -4.91
C LEU A 550 1.18 39.28 -5.56
N GLY A 551 1.52 39.56 -6.82
CA GLY A 551 0.76 40.45 -7.70
C GLY A 551 -0.62 39.88 -8.05
N LYS A 552 -1.48 40.74 -8.59
CA LYS A 552 -2.78 40.33 -9.14
C LYS A 552 -2.56 39.29 -10.25
N GLY A 553 -3.22 38.13 -10.14
CA GLY A 553 -3.10 37.03 -11.10
C GLY A 553 -1.88 36.13 -10.94
N GLU A 554 -0.93 36.47 -10.06
CA GLU A 554 0.12 35.53 -9.66
C GLU A 554 -0.48 34.43 -8.78
N ARG A 555 -0.11 33.17 -9.03
CA ARG A 555 -0.69 32.01 -8.34
C ARG A 555 0.23 31.35 -7.34
N SER A 556 1.53 31.67 -7.34
CA SER A 556 2.49 31.04 -6.43
C SER A 556 3.78 31.82 -6.28
N CYS A 557 4.50 31.54 -5.19
CA CYS A 557 5.86 32.03 -4.96
C CYS A 557 6.74 30.97 -4.29
N THR A 558 8.05 31.08 -4.46
CA THR A 558 9.03 30.17 -3.85
C THR A 558 9.75 30.84 -2.67
N PHE A 559 10.02 30.04 -1.64
CA PHE A 559 10.86 30.38 -0.51
C PHE A 559 12.07 29.44 -0.44
N THR A 560 13.20 29.96 0.01
CA THR A 560 14.41 29.18 0.29
C THR A 560 14.55 29.03 1.80
N VAL A 561 14.49 27.79 2.30
CA VAL A 561 14.49 27.45 3.72
C VAL A 561 15.75 26.67 4.08
N LYS A 562 16.38 27.02 5.20
CA LYS A 562 17.50 26.29 5.79
C LYS A 562 17.01 25.43 6.96
N ALA A 563 17.28 24.13 6.90
CA ALA A 563 17.02 23.17 7.97
C ALA A 563 18.00 23.35 9.15
N PRO A 564 17.60 22.99 10.37
CA PRO A 564 18.48 23.04 11.55
C PRO A 564 19.58 21.98 11.50
N GLU A 565 20.61 22.16 12.33
CA GLU A 565 21.74 21.23 12.53
C GLU A 565 21.39 20.07 13.50
N ARG A 566 20.10 19.73 13.63
CA ARG A 566 19.62 18.65 14.52
C ARG A 566 18.49 17.88 13.86
N GLU A 567 18.38 16.61 14.22
CA GLU A 567 17.26 15.77 13.77
C GLU A 567 15.94 16.27 14.34
N LEU A 568 14.93 16.30 13.49
CA LEU A 568 13.56 16.65 13.84
C LEU A 568 12.60 15.82 12.99
N ARG A 569 11.49 15.38 13.57
CA ARG A 569 10.46 14.65 12.83
C ARG A 569 9.20 15.48 12.71
N ARG A 570 8.69 15.63 11.48
CA ARG A 570 7.45 16.36 11.17
C ARG A 570 7.39 17.76 11.81
N ALA A 571 8.50 18.50 11.76
CA ALA A 571 8.50 19.92 12.09
C ALA A 571 7.55 20.66 11.13
N ARG A 572 6.84 21.68 11.63
CA ARG A 572 5.80 22.38 10.86
C ARG A 572 6.28 23.76 10.45
N ILE A 573 6.28 24.01 9.14
CA ILE A 573 6.44 25.36 8.57
C ILE A 573 5.05 25.83 8.14
N GLY A 574 4.64 27.01 8.61
CA GLY A 574 3.36 27.62 8.23
C GLY A 574 3.53 28.77 7.25
N CYS A 575 2.47 29.14 6.53
CA CYS A 575 2.39 30.37 5.75
C CYS A 575 1.19 31.21 6.18
N ARG A 576 1.42 32.47 6.54
CA ARG A 576 0.38 33.45 6.88
C ARG A 576 0.05 34.31 5.68
N MET A 577 -1.24 34.61 5.51
CA MET A 577 -1.77 35.40 4.39
C MET A 577 -2.41 36.71 4.86
N TRP A 578 -2.18 37.77 4.09
CA TRP A 578 -2.91 39.04 4.18
C TRP A 578 -3.48 39.42 2.82
N THR A 579 -4.68 39.98 2.86
CA THR A 579 -5.42 40.59 1.74
C THR A 579 -5.66 42.07 2.06
N GLU A 580 -6.30 42.81 1.15
CA GLU A 580 -6.73 44.19 1.41
C GLU A 580 -7.71 44.27 2.59
N ASP A 581 -8.52 43.22 2.79
CA ASP A 581 -9.48 43.08 3.90
C ASP A 581 -8.83 42.71 5.24
N GLY A 582 -7.51 42.44 5.24
CA GLY A 582 -6.73 42.18 6.44
C GLY A 582 -6.08 40.80 6.51
N CYS A 583 -5.69 40.39 7.72
CA CYS A 583 -4.96 39.15 7.98
C CYS A 583 -5.92 37.96 8.06
N LEU A 584 -5.69 36.93 7.25
CA LEU A 584 -6.46 35.69 7.27
C LEU A 584 -5.86 34.62 8.20
N GLY A 585 -4.75 34.94 8.89
CA GLY A 585 -4.04 34.00 9.74
C GLY A 585 -3.18 33.02 8.95
N THR A 586 -2.76 31.92 9.59
CA THR A 586 -1.99 30.86 8.93
C THR A 586 -2.93 30.08 8.01
N GLN A 587 -2.60 30.09 6.72
CA GLN A 587 -3.45 29.61 5.64
C GLN A 587 -2.84 28.42 4.88
N ALA A 588 -1.68 27.92 5.31
CA ALA A 588 -1.12 26.64 4.89
C ALA A 588 -0.04 26.19 5.87
N GLU A 589 0.28 24.91 5.82
CA GLU A 589 1.44 24.31 6.46
C GLU A 589 2.10 23.24 5.57
N MET A 590 3.36 22.94 5.87
CA MET A 590 4.07 21.76 5.37
C MET A 590 4.77 21.03 6.52
N LEU A 591 4.99 19.73 6.34
CA LEU A 591 5.72 18.87 7.26
C LEU A 591 7.15 18.66 6.76
N VAL A 592 8.13 18.93 7.62
CA VAL A 592 9.55 18.71 7.32
C VAL A 592 10.15 17.73 8.33
N THR A 593 10.73 16.63 7.84
CA THR A 593 11.55 15.72 8.63
C THR A 593 13.02 15.96 8.30
N VAL A 594 13.80 16.29 9.32
CA VAL A 594 15.25 16.53 9.22
C VAL A 594 15.96 15.30 9.73
N LYS A 595 16.69 14.61 8.85
CA LYS A 595 17.49 13.42 9.16
C LYS A 595 18.95 13.80 9.37
N GLY A 596 19.63 13.09 10.27
CA GLY A 596 21.08 13.20 10.42
C GLY A 596 21.77 12.73 9.13
N ALA A 597 23.03 13.13 8.94
CA ALA A 597 23.83 12.61 7.84
C ALA A 597 23.83 11.08 7.94
N GLU A 598 23.23 10.40 6.96
CA GLU A 598 23.34 8.94 6.86
C GLU A 598 24.83 8.61 6.82
N ARG A 599 25.27 7.71 7.70
CA ARG A 599 26.58 7.09 7.51
C ARG A 599 26.42 6.21 6.27
N ASP A 600 26.82 6.74 5.12
CA ASP A 600 26.83 6.06 3.81
C ASP A 600 27.28 4.60 3.96
N PHE A 601 26.32 3.67 4.07
CA PHE A 601 26.59 2.23 3.92
C PHE A 601 26.47 1.80 2.45
N GLU A 602 25.95 2.67 1.57
CA GLU A 602 25.66 2.35 0.17
C GLU A 602 26.74 2.75 -0.85
N ARG A 603 27.77 3.54 -0.47
CA ARG A 603 28.84 3.93 -1.42
C ARG A 603 29.99 2.93 -1.58
N SER A 604 30.07 1.85 -0.79
CA SER A 604 31.21 0.92 -0.86
C SER A 604 31.07 -0.23 -1.88
N ARG A 605 29.96 -0.33 -2.62
CA ARG A 605 29.72 -1.46 -3.56
C ARG A 605 29.67 -1.13 -5.04
N MET A 606 29.78 0.14 -5.46
CA MET A 606 29.91 0.50 -6.89
C MET A 606 31.35 0.69 -7.37
N GLU A 607 32.36 0.53 -6.51
CA GLU A 607 33.79 0.68 -6.88
C GLU A 607 34.59 -0.64 -6.85
N THR A 608 33.96 -1.81 -6.69
CA THR A 608 34.67 -3.10 -6.69
C THR A 608 34.33 -4.06 -7.83
N ASP A 609 33.54 -3.63 -8.83
CA ASP A 609 33.40 -4.36 -10.12
C ASP A 609 34.01 -3.55 -11.27
N ARG A 610 35.34 -3.38 -11.22
CA ARG A 610 36.19 -3.12 -12.39
C ARG A 610 37.41 -4.03 -12.39
#